data_AF-A0A951UQ00-F1
#
_entry.id   AF-A0A951UQ00-F1
#
_cell.length_a   1.000
_cell.length_b   1.000
_cell.length_c   1.000
_cell.angle_alpha   90.00
_cell.angle_beta   90.00
_cell.angle_gamma   90.00
#
_symmetry.space_group_name_H-M   'P 1'
#
loop_
_entity.id
_entity.type
_entity.pdbx_description
1 polymer ?
#
loop_
_entity_poly.entity_id
_entity_poly.type
_entity_poly.pdbx_seq_one_letter_code
_entity_poly.pdbx_strand_id
1 'polypeptide(L)'
;MTPNLNDSAEDLFEILLRAASRGDSIEHIVKQLEGVPSGNGVRYHPDKLSDMATVEHQLNAALQSRIPPKIAKKRHRLAIDLHLIPYYGTPNEAEAPYIYLGAFMLLKAL
;
A
#
# COMPACT_ATOMS: atom_id res chain seq x y z
N MET A 1 18.77 -14.06 -19.51
CA MET A 1 18.05 -12.92 -20.12
C MET A 1 17.03 -12.46 -19.09
N THR A 2 17.47 -11.64 -18.15
CA THR A 2 16.64 -11.09 -17.07
C THR A 2 15.71 -10.04 -17.69
N PRO A 3 14.42 -10.02 -17.36
CA PRO A 3 13.52 -9.00 -17.89
C PRO A 3 13.99 -7.65 -17.37
N ASN A 4 14.15 -6.70 -18.29
CA ASN A 4 14.40 -5.30 -18.00
C ASN A 4 13.11 -4.73 -17.39
N LEU A 5 13.07 -4.58 -16.05
CA LEU A 5 11.88 -4.14 -15.31
C LEU A 5 11.73 -2.62 -15.51
N ASN A 6 11.00 -2.28 -16.56
CA ASN A 6 10.71 -0.93 -17.02
C ASN A 6 9.74 -0.24 -16.06
N ASP A 7 10.23 0.41 -15.00
CA ASP A 7 9.62 1.58 -14.34
C ASP A 7 8.07 1.56 -14.26
N SER A 8 7.48 0.39 -14.01
CA SER A 8 6.06 0.11 -14.22
C SER A 8 5.27 0.29 -12.93
N ALA A 9 3.93 0.30 -13.02
CA ALA A 9 3.08 0.33 -11.83
C ALA A 9 3.29 -0.93 -10.97
N GLU A 10 3.52 -2.07 -11.62
CA GLU A 10 3.80 -3.35 -11.00
C GLU A 10 5.13 -3.34 -10.22
N ASP A 11 6.20 -2.79 -10.82
CA ASP A 11 7.51 -2.68 -10.16
C ASP A 11 7.43 -1.79 -8.92
N LEU A 12 6.74 -0.65 -9.07
CA LEU A 12 6.49 0.28 -7.97
C LEU A 12 5.72 -0.41 -6.84
N PHE A 13 4.66 -1.12 -7.18
CA PHE A 13 3.87 -1.87 -6.23
C PHE A 13 4.69 -2.95 -5.50
N GLU A 14 5.52 -3.71 -6.23
CA GLU A 14 6.36 -4.76 -5.64
C GLU A 14 7.37 -4.18 -4.64
N ILE A 15 8.03 -3.07 -4.98
CA ILE A 15 8.99 -2.41 -4.09
C ILE A 15 8.31 -1.94 -2.80
N LEU A 16 7.15 -1.28 -2.93
CA LEU A 16 6.38 -0.80 -1.79
C LEU A 16 5.87 -1.94 -0.92
N LEU A 17 5.37 -3.03 -1.52
CA LEU A 17 4.92 -4.22 -0.81
C LEU A 17 6.07 -4.90 -0.04
N ARG A 18 7.25 -5.00 -0.65
CA ARG A 18 8.46 -5.55 0.00
C ARG A 18 8.92 -4.68 1.17
N ALA A 19 8.93 -3.36 1.00
CA ALA A 19 9.29 -2.42 2.07
C ALA A 19 8.31 -2.54 3.25
N ALA A 20 7.00 -2.49 2.98
CA ALA A 20 5.96 -2.56 4.01
C ALA A 20 5.96 -3.89 4.76
N SER A 21 6.04 -5.02 4.05
CA SER A 21 6.02 -6.36 4.67
C SER A 21 7.23 -6.64 5.56
N ARG A 22 8.34 -5.94 5.36
CA ARG A 22 9.59 -6.10 6.13
C ARG A 22 9.81 -5.01 7.17
N GLY A 23 8.97 -3.97 7.20
CA GLY A 23 9.21 -2.77 8.01
C GLY A 23 10.50 -2.06 7.61
N ASP A 24 10.82 -2.06 6.32
CA ASP A 24 12.08 -1.55 5.76
C ASP A 24 11.86 -0.27 4.94
N SER A 25 12.94 0.43 4.65
CA SER A 25 12.92 1.65 3.81
C SER A 25 12.96 1.32 2.32
N ILE A 26 12.36 2.20 1.50
CA ILE A 26 12.43 2.11 0.04
C ILE A 26 13.88 2.11 -0.45
N GLU A 27 14.76 2.95 0.11
CA GLU A 27 16.20 2.99 -0.23
C GLU A 27 16.87 1.66 -0.04
N HIS A 28 16.59 0.99 1.08
CA HIS A 28 17.24 -0.25 1.40
C HIS A 28 16.77 -1.36 0.46
N ILE A 29 15.46 -1.43 0.18
CA ILE A 29 14.90 -2.41 -0.77
C ILE A 29 15.46 -2.21 -2.18
N VAL A 30 15.49 -0.98 -2.69
CA VAL A 30 16.01 -0.70 -4.04
C VAL A 30 17.48 -1.07 -4.18
N LYS A 31 18.28 -0.93 -3.12
CA LYS A 31 19.69 -1.37 -3.13
C LYS A 31 19.87 -2.88 -3.17
N GLN A 32 18.87 -3.65 -2.74
CA GLN A 32 18.89 -5.11 -2.72
C GLN A 32 18.37 -5.75 -4.03
N LEU A 33 17.76 -4.96 -4.92
CA LEU A 33 17.13 -5.44 -6.14
C LEU A 33 17.90 -4.94 -7.37
N GLU A 34 18.02 -5.80 -8.38
CA GLU A 34 18.62 -5.43 -9.66
C GLU A 34 17.53 -5.09 -10.68
N GLY A 35 17.81 -4.12 -11.56
CA GLY A 35 16.88 -3.74 -12.62
C GLY A 35 15.65 -2.97 -12.16
N VAL A 36 15.62 -2.47 -10.92
CA VAL A 36 14.50 -1.69 -10.38
C VAL A 36 14.73 -0.17 -10.50
N PRO A 37 13.65 0.64 -10.47
CA PRO A 37 13.76 2.09 -10.36
C PRO A 37 14.58 2.51 -9.12
N SER A 38 15.28 3.65 -9.24
CA SER A 38 15.95 4.26 -8.09
C SER A 38 14.94 4.63 -6.99
N GLY A 39 15.40 4.80 -5.74
CA GLY A 39 14.53 5.24 -4.64
C GLY A 39 13.84 6.59 -4.91
N ASN A 40 14.44 7.45 -5.72
CA ASN A 40 13.79 8.68 -6.21
C ASN A 40 12.73 8.37 -7.26
N GLY A 41 13.00 7.46 -8.19
CA GLY A 41 12.01 6.99 -9.17
C GLY A 41 10.75 6.42 -8.51
N VAL A 42 10.92 5.73 -7.39
CA VAL A 42 9.79 5.25 -6.58
C VAL A 42 9.02 6.41 -5.93
N ARG A 43 9.72 7.40 -5.35
CA ARG A 43 9.07 8.50 -4.60
C ARG A 43 8.36 9.53 -5.44
N TYR A 44 8.89 9.83 -6.62
CA TYR A 44 8.38 10.90 -7.45
C TYR A 44 7.34 10.43 -8.47
N HIS A 45 7.04 9.13 -8.50
CA HIS A 45 6.06 8.56 -9.43
C HIS A 45 4.92 7.75 -8.77
N PRO A 46 4.33 8.20 -7.63
CA PRO A 46 3.20 7.49 -7.02
C PRO A 46 1.94 7.52 -7.89
N ASP A 47 1.85 8.46 -8.84
CA ASP A 47 0.78 8.59 -9.83
C ASP A 47 0.65 7.36 -10.74
N LYS A 48 1.69 6.54 -10.86
CA LYS A 48 1.63 5.24 -11.56
C LYS A 48 0.66 4.26 -10.87
N LEU A 49 0.36 4.45 -9.58
CA LEU A 49 -0.67 3.71 -8.82
C LEU A 49 -2.00 4.49 -8.73
N SER A 50 -2.37 5.21 -9.78
CA SER A 50 -3.53 6.12 -9.78
C SER A 50 -4.88 5.46 -9.43
N ASP A 51 -5.05 4.17 -9.71
CA ASP A 51 -6.24 3.41 -9.31
C ASP A 51 -6.03 2.65 -7.99
N MET A 52 -5.99 3.42 -6.90
CA MET A 52 -5.85 2.88 -5.55
C MET A 52 -7.00 1.94 -5.16
N ALA A 53 -8.20 2.11 -5.73
CA ALA A 53 -9.34 1.23 -5.45
C ALA A 53 -9.11 -0.17 -6.04
N THR A 54 -8.58 -0.25 -7.26
CA THR A 54 -8.18 -1.53 -7.86
C THR A 54 -7.03 -2.17 -7.10
N VAL A 55 -6.01 -1.40 -6.69
CA VAL A 55 -4.89 -1.91 -5.89
C VAL A 55 -5.39 -2.49 -4.55
N GLU A 56 -6.25 -1.76 -3.85
CA GLU A 56 -6.89 -2.19 -2.61
C GLU A 56 -7.68 -3.49 -2.81
N HIS A 57 -8.48 -3.57 -3.87
CA HIS A 57 -9.27 -4.76 -4.20
C HIS A 57 -8.39 -5.99 -4.44
N GLN A 58 -7.34 -5.85 -5.25
CA GLN A 58 -6.41 -6.94 -5.57
C GLN A 58 -5.65 -7.42 -4.33
N LEU A 59 -5.17 -6.50 -3.49
CA LEU A 59 -4.54 -6.82 -2.21
C LEU A 59 -5.48 -7.59 -1.29
N ASN A 60 -6.71 -7.10 -1.12
CA ASN A 60 -7.71 -7.76 -0.29
C ASN A 60 -8.04 -9.17 -0.80
N ALA A 61 -8.20 -9.34 -2.10
CA ALA A 61 -8.41 -10.66 -2.70
C ALA A 61 -7.23 -11.61 -2.45
N ALA A 62 -5.99 -11.12 -2.59
CA ALA A 62 -4.79 -11.90 -2.33
C ALA A 62 -4.69 -12.32 -0.86
N LEU A 63 -4.97 -11.42 0.08
CA LEU A 63 -4.99 -11.71 1.52
C LEU A 63 -6.07 -12.73 1.87
N GLN A 64 -7.29 -12.55 1.34
CA GLN A 64 -8.40 -13.48 1.56
C GLN A 64 -8.10 -14.89 1.03
N SER A 65 -7.42 -14.99 -0.12
CA SER A 65 -7.05 -16.29 -0.71
C SER A 65 -6.15 -17.15 0.19
N ARG A 66 -5.43 -16.52 1.12
CA ARG A 66 -4.52 -17.18 2.05
C ARG A 66 -5.16 -17.52 3.41
N ILE A 67 -6.43 -17.17 3.63
CA ILE A 67 -7.12 -17.50 4.88
C ILE A 67 -7.36 -19.02 4.94
N PRO A 68 -6.86 -19.73 5.97
CA PRO A 68 -7.06 -21.16 6.12
C PRO A 68 -8.55 -21.54 6.09
N PRO A 69 -8.95 -22.62 5.39
CA PRO A 69 -10.36 -23.03 5.30
C PRO A 69 -11.03 -23.29 6.66
N LYS A 70 -10.23 -23.65 7.68
CA LYS A 70 -10.70 -23.87 9.05
C LYS A 70 -11.16 -22.58 9.74
N ILE A 71 -10.61 -21.43 9.35
CA ILE A 71 -11.03 -20.10 9.80
C ILE A 71 -12.26 -19.66 9.01
N ALA A 72 -12.27 -19.82 7.69
CA ALA A 72 -13.35 -19.32 6.82
C ALA A 72 -14.76 -19.88 7.14
N LYS A 73 -14.87 -21.06 7.76
CA LYS A 73 -16.15 -21.78 7.96
C LYS A 73 -16.84 -21.54 9.32
N LYS A 74 -16.38 -20.56 10.11
CA LYS A 74 -16.94 -20.28 11.45
C LYS A 74 -17.09 -18.78 11.68
N ARG A 75 -18.04 -18.40 12.55
CA ARG A 75 -18.13 -17.03 13.07
C ARG A 75 -17.00 -16.80 14.05
N HIS A 76 -16.25 -15.72 13.88
CA HIS A 76 -15.18 -15.30 14.76
C HIS A 76 -15.51 -13.96 15.40
N ARG A 77 -15.03 -13.73 16.61
CA ARG A 77 -14.98 -12.38 17.18
C ARG A 77 -13.82 -11.67 16.50
N LEU A 78 -14.12 -10.60 15.75
CA LEU A 78 -13.12 -9.79 15.08
C LEU A 78 -12.70 -8.66 16.02
N ALA A 79 -11.39 -8.46 16.17
CA ALA A 79 -10.84 -7.24 16.71
C ALA A 79 -10.33 -6.39 15.54
N ILE A 80 -10.76 -5.13 15.49
CA ILE A 80 -10.29 -4.15 14.51
C ILE A 80 -9.59 -3.08 15.33
N ASP A 81 -8.31 -2.84 15.02
CA ASP A 81 -7.57 -1.69 15.51
C ASP A 81 -7.45 -0.69 14.36
N LEU A 82 -7.76 0.57 14.63
CA LEU A 82 -7.72 1.64 13.64
C LEU A 82 -6.59 2.59 14.04
N HIS A 83 -5.59 2.71 13.17
CA HIS A 83 -4.50 3.65 13.36
C HIS A 83 -4.71 4.89 12.50
N LEU A 84 -4.76 6.05 13.13
CA LEU A 84 -4.75 7.33 12.43
C LEU A 84 -3.30 7.68 12.07
N ILE A 85 -3.09 8.03 10.80
CA ILE A 85 -1.78 8.49 10.32
C ILE A 85 -1.80 10.01 10.30
N PRO A 86 -0.85 10.70 10.97
CA PRO A 86 -0.82 12.15 10.95
C PRO A 86 -0.59 12.67 9.53
N TYR A 87 -1.40 13.66 9.12
CA TYR A 87 -1.31 14.30 7.81
C TYR A 87 -0.65 15.67 7.97
N TYR A 88 0.49 15.85 7.31
CA TYR A 88 1.31 17.07 7.35
C TYR A 88 1.23 17.90 6.07
N GLY A 89 0.39 17.50 5.11
CA GLY A 89 0.19 18.24 3.87
C GLY A 89 -0.85 19.36 3.98
N THR A 90 -1.10 20.04 2.87
CA THR A 90 -2.20 20.99 2.74
C THR A 90 -3.39 20.30 2.07
N PRO A 91 -4.54 20.12 2.76
CA PRO A 91 -5.70 19.49 2.16
C PRO A 91 -6.29 20.30 1.01
N ASN A 92 -6.86 19.58 0.05
CA ASN A 92 -7.88 20.15 -0.84
C ASN A 92 -9.28 20.11 -0.20
N GLU A 93 -10.27 20.73 -0.85
CA GLU A 93 -11.64 20.83 -0.34
C GLU A 93 -12.34 19.47 -0.15
N ALA A 94 -12.00 18.48 -1.00
CA ALA A 94 -12.54 17.13 -0.89
C ALA A 94 -11.89 16.34 0.27
N GLU A 95 -10.65 16.64 0.61
CA GLU A 95 -9.89 15.99 1.69
C GLU A 95 -10.18 16.59 3.06
N ALA A 96 -10.52 17.89 3.13
CA ALA A 96 -10.72 18.62 4.38
C ALA A 96 -11.67 17.93 5.39
N PRO A 97 -12.78 17.29 4.98
CA PRO A 97 -13.65 16.56 5.91
C PRO A 97 -13.01 15.33 6.57
N TYR A 98 -11.95 14.78 5.97
CA TYR A 98 -11.28 13.56 6.41
C TYR A 98 -10.02 13.82 7.25
N ILE A 99 -9.67 15.09 7.48
CA ILE A 99 -8.56 15.50 8.32
C ILE A 99 -9.08 15.95 9.67
N TYR A 100 -8.86 15.12 10.69
CA TYR A 100 -9.17 15.45 12.08
C TYR A 100 -7.88 15.82 12.79
N LEU A 101 -7.74 17.10 13.19
CA LEU A 101 -6.65 17.56 14.07
C LEU A 101 -5.25 17.06 13.65
N GLY A 102 -4.92 17.17 12.36
CA GLY A 102 -3.62 16.73 11.83
C GLY A 102 -3.48 15.22 11.65
N ALA A 103 -4.56 14.43 11.63
CA ALA A 103 -4.54 13.00 11.31
C ALA A 103 -5.65 12.59 10.32
N PHE A 104 -5.29 11.71 9.39
CA PHE A 104 -6.15 11.19 8.32
C PHE A 104 -6.97 10.00 8.81
N MET A 105 -8.29 10.03 8.57
CA MET A 105 -9.19 8.91 8.84
C MET A 105 -9.63 8.28 7.51
N LEU A 106 -9.05 7.12 7.15
CA LEU A 106 -9.52 6.32 6.01
C LEU A 106 -10.62 5.36 6.52
N LEU A 107 -11.84 5.86 6.66
CA LEU A 107 -13.00 5.02 6.96
C LEU A 107 -13.70 4.66 5.64
N LYS A 108 -13.27 3.55 5.01
CA LYS A 108 -14.16 2.81 4.10
C LYS A 108 -14.80 1.69 4.90
N ALA A 109 -16.11 1.78 5.08
CA ALA A 109 -16.91 0.63 5.43
C ALA A 109 -16.70 -0.43 4.33
N LEU A 110 -16.23 -1.62 4.72
CA LEU A 110 -16.40 -2.83 3.92
C LEU A 110 -17.89 -3.18 3.82
#